data_AF-A0A2A5CYT0-F1
#
_entry.id   AF-A0A2A5CYT0-F1
#
_cell.length_a   1.000
_cell.length_b   1.000
_cell.length_c   1.000
_cell.angle_alpha   90.00
_cell.angle_beta   90.00
_cell.angle_gamma   90.00
#
_symmetry.space_group_name_H-M   'P 1'
#
loop_
_entity.id
_entity.type
_entity.pdbx_description
1 polymer ?
#
loop_
_entity_poly.entity_id
_entity_poly.type
_entity_poly.pdbx_seq_one_letter_code
_entity_poly.pdbx_strand_id
1 'polypeptide(L)' 'MKTLDVHDKNPKEISSLVELFVDTDERPLQIITDYEFYSKRKEVVKEILNRKRKQGDMQYYCLFNTPYVTWRIYK' A
#
# COMPACT_ATOMS: atom_id res chain seq x y z
N MET A 1 13.47 1.44 -6.17
CA MET A 1 12.35 1.50 -5.19
C MET A 1 11.28 2.38 -5.80
N LYS A 2 10.08 1.84 -6.06
CA LYS A 2 8.94 2.65 -6.57
C LYS A 2 8.12 3.16 -5.38
N THR A 3 7.63 4.38 -5.48
CA THR A 3 6.81 5.02 -4.45
C THR A 3 5.43 5.32 -5.02
N LEU A 4 4.38 4.87 -4.34
CA LEU A 4 2.99 5.21 -4.61
C LEU A 4 2.51 6.19 -3.54
N ASP A 5 2.31 7.42 -3.96
CA ASP A 5 1.61 8.44 -3.19
C ASP A 5 0.09 8.30 -3.42
N VAL A 6 -0.68 8.20 -2.35
CA VAL A 6 -2.15 8.07 -2.40
C VAL A 6 -2.91 9.33 -1.94
N HIS A 7 -2.23 10.44 -1.66
CA HIS A 7 -2.86 11.67 -1.12
C HIS A 7 -3.88 12.28 -2.08
N ASP A 8 -3.53 12.35 -3.37
CA ASP A 8 -4.39 12.95 -4.41
C ASP A 8 -5.32 11.94 -5.11
N LYS A 9 -5.33 10.68 -4.67
CA LYS A 9 -6.02 9.59 -5.39
C LYS A 9 -7.31 9.18 -4.71
N ASN A 10 -8.31 8.83 -5.50
CA ASN A 10 -9.56 8.29 -4.95
C ASN A 10 -9.40 6.81 -4.53
N PRO A 11 -10.25 6.26 -3.65
CA PRO A 11 -10.11 4.89 -3.17
C PRO A 11 -10.08 3.80 -4.26
N LYS A 12 -10.81 4.00 -5.37
CA LYS A 12 -10.83 3.04 -6.49
C LYS A 12 -9.50 3.03 -7.25
N GLU A 13 -8.97 4.22 -7.54
CA GLU A 13 -7.66 4.39 -8.18
C GLU A 13 -6.55 3.79 -7.32
N ILE A 14 -6.61 4.00 -6.01
CA ILE A 14 -5.68 3.40 -5.05
C ILE A 14 -5.72 1.87 -5.14
N SER A 15 -6.92 1.28 -5.19
CA SER A 15 -7.06 -0.17 -5.32
C SER A 15 -6.38 -0.71 -6.57
N SER A 16 -6.70 -0.14 -7.73
CA SER A 16 -6.13 -0.57 -9.01
C SER A 16 -4.61 -0.36 -9.08
N LEU A 17 -4.11 0.74 -8.51
CA LEU A 17 -2.67 1.01 -8.47
C LEU A 17 -1.95 0.02 -7.57
N VAL A 18 -2.42 -0.19 -6.34
CA VAL A 18 -1.79 -1.14 -5.43
C VAL A 18 -1.75 -2.53 -6.05
N GLU A 19 -2.84 -3.00 -6.67
CA GLU A 19 -2.88 -4.28 -7.40
C GLU A 19 -1.82 -4.36 -8.52
N LEU A 20 -1.75 -3.35 -9.39
CA LEU A 20 -0.72 -3.23 -10.43
C LEU A 20 0.69 -3.34 -9.85
N PHE A 21 0.97 -2.64 -8.75
CA PHE A 21 2.30 -2.68 -8.13
C PHE A 21 2.59 -4.02 -7.44
N VAL A 22 1.59 -4.69 -6.86
CA VAL A 22 1.80 -6.01 -6.24
C VAL A 22 2.10 -7.08 -7.29
N ASP A 23 1.42 -7.01 -8.44
CA ASP A 23 1.57 -7.96 -9.53
C ASP A 23 2.87 -7.77 -10.33
N THR A 24 3.55 -6.64 -10.15
CA THR A 24 4.89 -6.44 -10.73
C THR A 24 5.97 -7.09 -9.86
N ASP A 25 6.97 -7.70 -10.50
CA ASP A 25 8.20 -8.18 -9.84
C ASP A 25 9.12 -7.03 -9.34
N GLU A 26 8.73 -5.77 -9.57
CA GLU A 26 9.50 -4.58 -9.22
C GLU A 26 9.32 -4.20 -7.73
N ARG A 27 9.97 -4.96 -6.83
CA ARG A 27 10.01 -4.70 -5.38
C ARG A 27 11.40 -4.16 -4.96
N PRO A 28 11.52 -3.28 -3.94
CA PRO A 28 10.51 -2.89 -2.97
C PRO A 28 9.61 -1.73 -3.40
N LEU A 29 8.33 -1.81 -3.01
CA LEU A 29 7.32 -0.76 -3.16
C LEU A 29 7.14 -0.02 -1.83
N GLN A 30 7.06 1.32 -1.91
CA GLN A 30 6.70 2.17 -0.79
C GLN A 30 5.34 2.82 -1.06
N ILE A 31 4.33 2.63 -0.20
CA ILE A 31 3.03 3.32 -0.29
C ILE A 31 2.95 4.34 0.83
N ILE A 32 2.76 5.63 0.51
CA ILE A 32 2.66 6.73 1.48
C ILE A 32 1.20 7.20 1.54
N THR A 33 0.62 7.23 2.75
CA THR A 33 -0.73 7.74 3.02
C THR A 33 -0.76 8.62 4.27
N ASP A 34 -1.68 9.58 4.36
CA ASP A 34 -1.82 10.45 5.54
C ASP A 34 -2.66 9.81 6.63
N TYR A 35 -2.40 10.21 7.89
CA TYR A 35 -3.23 9.89 9.04
C TYR A 35 -4.65 10.48 8.93
N GLU A 36 -4.78 11.68 8.32
CA GLU A 36 -6.06 12.38 8.20
C GLU A 36 -7.03 11.69 7.23
N PHE A 37 -6.49 11.03 6.21
CA PHE A 37 -7.25 10.24 5.22
C PHE A 37 -7.24 8.73 5.51
N TYR A 38 -6.73 8.34 6.68
CA TYR A 38 -6.36 6.98 7.02
C TYR A 38 -7.55 6.03 7.03
N SER A 39 -8.73 6.40 7.53
CA SER A 39 -9.81 5.42 7.74
C SER A 39 -10.21 4.67 6.46
N LYS A 40 -10.58 5.38 5.38
CA LYS A 40 -11.04 4.75 4.12
C LYS A 40 -9.89 4.23 3.26
N ARG A 41 -8.79 4.98 3.12
CA ARG A 41 -7.69 4.59 2.21
C ARG A 41 -6.85 3.45 2.78
N LYS A 42 -6.62 3.44 4.10
CA LYS A 42 -5.93 2.34 4.79
C LYS A 42 -6.69 1.04 4.67
N GLU A 43 -8.03 1.05 4.79
CA GLU A 43 -8.81 -0.17 4.66
C GLU A 43 -8.59 -0.83 3.31
N VAL A 44 -8.66 -0.05 2.22
CA VAL A 44 -8.39 -0.55 0.86
C VAL A 44 -6.96 -1.10 0.74
N VAL A 45 -5.94 -0.32 1.13
CA VAL A 45 -4.53 -0.74 1.05
C VAL A 45 -4.29 -2.00 1.90
N LYS A 46 -4.79 -2.02 3.14
CA LYS A 46 -4.63 -3.14 4.07
C LYS A 46 -5.36 -4.38 3.59
N GLU A 47 -6.54 -4.24 2.98
CA GLU A 47 -7.30 -5.35 2.43
C GLU A 47 -6.54 -6.03 1.30
N ILE A 48 -6.00 -5.26 0.34
CA ILE A 48 -5.23 -5.79 -0.78
C ILE A 48 -3.96 -6.48 -0.29
N LEU A 49 -3.21 -5.83 0.60
CA LEU A 49 -2.01 -6.41 1.19
C LEU A 49 -2.32 -7.69 1.99
N ASN A 50 -3.45 -7.74 2.72
CA ASN A 50 -3.87 -8.93 3.45
C ASN A 50 -4.29 -10.07 2.53
N ARG A 51 -4.98 -9.80 1.42
CA ARG A 51 -5.33 -10.81 0.41
C ARG A 51 -4.07 -11.45 -0.16
N LYS A 52 -3.08 -10.63 -0.53
CA LYS A 52 -1.81 -11.10 -1.11
C LYS A 52 -0.93 -11.81 -0.08
N ARG A 53 -0.92 -11.37 1.18
CA ARG A 53 -0.26 -12.10 2.29
C ARG A 53 -0.88 -13.48 2.52
N LYS A 54 -2.20 -13.61 2.45
CA LYS A 54 -2.88 -14.93 2.60
C LYS A 54 -2.53 -15.89 1.46
N GLN A 55 -2.12 -15.38 0.29
CA GLN A 55 -1.66 -16.19 -0.83
C GLN A 55 -0.19 -16.63 -0.69
N GLY A 56 0.54 -16.15 0.31
CA GLY A 56 1.94 -16.55 0.57
C GLY A 56 2.98 -15.78 -0.24
N ASP A 57 2.57 -14.86 -1.11
CA ASP A 57 3.43 -14.23 -2.12
C ASP A 57 4.12 -12.93 -1.65
N MET A 58 3.95 -12.55 -0.36
CA MET A 58 4.25 -11.18 0.05
C MET A 58 4.51 -10.98 1.55
N GLN A 59 5.64 -10.34 1.84
CA GLN A 59 5.91 -9.72 3.14
C GLN A 59 5.74 -8.20 3.03
N TYR A 60 5.14 -7.57 4.03
CA TYR A 60 5.05 -6.10 4.09
C TYR A 60 5.22 -5.59 5.52
N TYR A 61 5.75 -4.37 5.64
CA TYR A 61 5.94 -3.66 6.89
C TYR A 61 5.18 -2.33 6.86
N CYS A 62 4.39 -2.08 7.90
CA CYS A 62 3.71 -0.81 8.11
C CYS A 62 4.58 0.05 9.03
N LEU A 63 5.18 1.10 8.49
CA LEU A 63 5.93 2.11 9.23
C LEU A 63 4.97 3.26 9.56
N PHE A 64 4.77 3.49 10.84
CA PHE A 64 4.01 4.64 11.34
C PHE A 64 4.99 5.77 11.63
N ASN A 65 4.87 6.88 10.90
CA ASN A 65 5.43 8.14 11.33
C ASN A 65 4.28 9.16 11.45
N THR A 66 4.47 10.20 12.24
CA THR A 66 3.56 11.36 12.22
C THR A 66 4.08 12.29 11.12
N PRO A 67 3.33 12.65 10.07
CA PRO A 67 1.89 12.42 9.77
C PRO A 67 1.57 11.27 8.78
N TYR A 68 2.55 10.47 8.34
CA TYR A 68 2.39 9.51 7.25
C TYR A 68 2.47 8.04 7.68
N VAL A 69 1.65 7.21 7.06
CA VAL A 69 1.77 5.75 7.12
C VAL A 69 2.45 5.27 5.85
N THR A 70 3.57 4.58 6.02
CA THR A 70 4.37 4.05 4.92
C THR A 70 4.32 2.53 4.92
N TRP A 71 3.82 1.92 3.85
CA TRP A 71 3.88 0.47 3.66
C TRP A 71 5.06 0.11 2.77
N ARG A 72 5.96 -0.74 3.27
CA ARG A 72 7.07 -1.30 2.49
C ARG A 72 6.80 -2.76 2.18
N ILE A 73 6.82 -3.09 0.91
CA ILE A 73 6.53 -4.43 0.39
C ILE A 73 7.83 -5.08 -0.07
N TYR A 74 8.04 -6.34 0.33
CA TYR A 74 9.21 -7.14 -0.01
C TYR A 74 8.81 -8.49 -0.63
N LYS A 75 9.79 -9.21 -1.17
CA LYS A 75 9.66 -10.61 -1.59
C LYS A 75 9.75 -11.51 -0.36
#